data_AF-A0AB39YVE8-F1
#
_entry.id   AF-A0AB39YVE8-F1
#
_cell.length_a   1.000
_cell.length_b   1.000
_cell.length_c   1.000
_cell.angle_alpha   90.00
_cell.angle_beta   90.00
_cell.angle_gamma   90.00
#
_symmetry.space_group_name_H-M   'P 1'
#
loop_
_entity.id
_entity.type
_entity.pdbx_description
1 polymer ?
#
loop_
_entity_poly.entity_id
_entity_poly.type
_entity_poly.pdbx_seq_one_letter_code
_entity_poly.pdbx_strand_id
1 'polypeptide(L)'
;MASSEYRAGETTYGPLQLKSIWINHELRDFELMVIIQVSGCELIAERLLQGEPVSPRDEPTLDLANFLAKQKGYLPLFDLSGQEPDLAEGAAAGLREFFLSDEWNSRDPRQTRLI
;
A
#
# COMPACT_ATOMS: atom_id res chain seq x y z
N MET A 1 -18.81 -39.93 26.08
CA MET A 1 -19.10 -38.76 25.22
C MET A 1 -18.61 -37.53 25.96
N ALA A 2 -17.45 -37.00 25.59
CA ALA A 2 -16.91 -35.77 26.14
C ALA A 2 -17.00 -34.72 25.02
N SER A 3 -17.85 -33.72 25.24
CA SER A 3 -17.97 -32.54 24.39
C SER A 3 -16.68 -31.74 24.54
N SER A 4 -15.85 -31.70 23.50
CA SER A 4 -14.70 -30.79 23.45
C SER A 4 -15.24 -29.40 23.10
N GLU A 5 -15.46 -28.58 24.12
CA GLU A 5 -15.57 -27.13 23.93
C GLU A 5 -14.26 -26.63 23.31
N TYR A 6 -14.33 -26.29 22.02
CA TYR A 6 -13.24 -25.64 21.31
C TYR A 6 -13.17 -24.19 21.82
N ARG A 7 -12.40 -23.95 22.89
CA ARG A 7 -12.13 -22.61 23.38
C ARG A 7 -11.28 -21.88 22.35
N ALA A 8 -11.85 -20.83 21.77
CA ALA A 8 -11.16 -19.82 20.97
C ALA A 8 -10.18 -19.02 21.86
N GLY A 9 -9.08 -19.65 22.27
CA GLY A 9 -8.14 -19.13 23.27
C GLY A 9 -6.67 -19.14 22.87
N GLU A 10 -6.30 -19.49 21.63
CA GLU A 10 -4.90 -19.59 21.21
C GLU A 10 -4.60 -18.82 19.91
N THR A 11 -5.04 -17.56 19.81
CA THR A 11 -4.42 -16.61 18.89
C THR A 11 -3.93 -15.41 19.68
N THR A 12 -2.68 -15.54 20.08
CA THR A 12 -1.75 -14.55 20.61
C THR A 12 -2.02 -13.14 20.04
N TYR A 13 -2.56 -12.24 20.86
CA TYR A 13 -2.58 -10.81 20.58
C TYR A 13 -1.15 -10.25 20.75
N GLY A 14 -0.31 -10.45 19.75
CA GLY A 14 0.89 -9.64 19.54
C GLY A 14 0.51 -8.25 18.98
N PRO A 15 1.44 -7.29 18.93
CA PRO A 15 1.20 -6.04 18.21
C PRO A 15 0.73 -6.40 16.79
N LEU A 16 -0.37 -5.78 16.34
CA LEU A 16 -0.96 -6.02 15.02
C LEU A 16 0.16 -6.00 13.98
N GLN A 17 0.56 -7.19 13.51
CA GLN A 17 1.62 -7.29 12.52
C GLN A 17 1.07 -6.72 11.23
N LEU A 18 1.69 -5.65 10.75
CA LEU A 18 1.34 -5.06 9.47
C LEU A 18 1.54 -6.10 8.38
N LYS A 19 0.55 -6.23 7.52
CA LYS A 19 0.56 -7.15 6.38
C LYS A 19 1.33 -6.52 5.24
N SER A 20 1.97 -7.34 4.42
CA SER A 20 2.47 -6.85 3.15
C SER A 20 1.31 -6.71 2.16
N ILE A 21 1.08 -5.49 1.64
CA ILE A 21 0.12 -5.25 0.55
C ILE A 21 0.59 -5.88 -0.76
N TRP A 22 1.85 -6.35 -0.84
CA TRP A 22 2.40 -7.00 -2.02
C TRP A 22 2.04 -8.48 -2.12
N ILE A 23 1.53 -9.07 -1.03
CA ILE A 23 0.99 -10.43 -1.06
C ILE A 23 -0.40 -10.36 -1.70
N ASN A 24 -0.62 -11.12 -2.77
CA ASN A 24 -1.90 -11.10 -3.47
C ASN A 24 -3.05 -11.55 -2.55
N HIS A 25 -4.08 -10.72 -2.43
CA HIS A 25 -5.32 -11.01 -1.73
C HIS A 25 -6.48 -10.28 -2.43
N GLU A 26 -7.71 -10.73 -2.17
CA GLU A 26 -8.92 -10.33 -2.92
C GLU A 26 -9.14 -8.80 -3.02
N LEU A 27 -8.74 -8.05 -2.00
CA LEU A 27 -8.92 -6.59 -1.94
C LEU A 27 -7.66 -5.77 -2.24
N ARG A 28 -6.54 -6.41 -2.58
CA ARG A 28 -5.23 -5.76 -2.72
C ARG A 28 -5.28 -4.56 -3.65
N ASP A 29 -5.74 -4.78 -4.87
CA ASP A 29 -5.70 -3.78 -5.93
C ASP A 29 -6.66 -2.62 -5.64
N PHE A 30 -7.84 -2.92 -5.08
CA PHE A 30 -8.75 -1.88 -4.62
C PHE A 30 -8.12 -1.00 -3.53
N GLU A 31 -7.42 -1.59 -2.57
CA GLU A 31 -6.80 -0.82 -1.48
C GLU A 31 -5.58 -0.03 -1.93
N LEU A 32 -4.76 -0.59 -2.83
CA LEU A 32 -3.67 0.14 -3.49
C LEU A 32 -4.22 1.33 -4.29
N MET A 33 -5.30 1.12 -5.05
CA MET A 33 -5.96 2.19 -5.79
C MET A 33 -6.40 3.33 -4.87
N VAL A 34 -7.06 3.01 -3.75
CA VAL A 34 -7.50 4.03 -2.77
C VAL A 34 -6.29 4.77 -2.18
N ILE A 35 -5.23 4.06 -1.77
CA ILE A 35 -4.03 4.69 -1.19
C ILE A 35 -3.38 5.64 -2.20
N ILE A 36 -3.17 5.19 -3.44
CA ILE A 36 -2.48 5.96 -4.48
C ILE A 36 -3.31 7.18 -4.91
N GLN A 37 -4.62 7.02 -5.08
CA GLN A 37 -5.49 8.11 -5.52
C GLN A 37 -5.69 9.18 -4.44
N VAL A 38 -5.90 8.77 -3.18
CA VAL A 38 -6.10 9.71 -2.06
C VAL A 38 -4.81 10.45 -1.72
N SER A 39 -3.67 9.75 -1.72
CA SER A 39 -2.38 10.41 -1.52
C SER A 39 -2.01 11.29 -2.70
N GLY A 40 -2.40 10.93 -3.93
CA GLY A 40 -2.00 11.62 -5.15
C GLY A 40 -0.57 11.27 -5.57
N CYS A 41 -0.01 10.15 -5.10
CA CYS A 41 1.38 9.77 -5.35
C CYS A 41 1.62 9.06 -6.69
N GLU A 42 0.60 8.88 -7.53
CA GLU A 42 0.65 8.12 -8.79
C GLU A 42 1.88 8.45 -9.65
N LEU A 43 2.03 9.72 -10.05
CA LEU A 43 3.14 10.14 -10.91
C LEU A 43 4.50 9.99 -10.22
N ILE A 44 4.55 10.12 -8.89
CA ILE A 44 5.79 9.97 -8.12
C ILE A 44 6.18 8.49 -8.07
N ALA A 45 5.22 7.60 -7.85
CA ALA A 45 5.42 6.16 -7.85
C ALA A 45 5.87 5.64 -9.23
N GLU A 46 5.30 6.15 -10.32
CA GLU A 46 5.73 5.83 -11.69
C GLU A 46 7.18 6.27 -11.94
N ARG A 47 7.57 7.46 -11.49
CA ARG A 47 8.94 7.97 -11.61
C ARG A 47 9.93 7.10 -10.83
N LEU A 48 9.59 6.75 -9.59
CA LEU A 48 10.41 5.82 -8.79
C LEU A 48 10.55 4.44 -9.45
N LEU A 49 9.49 3.91 -10.07
CA LEU A 49 9.55 2.65 -10.82
C LEU A 49 10.49 2.70 -12.03
N GLN A 50 10.69 3.88 -12.60
CA GLN A 50 11.60 4.16 -13.72
C GLN A 50 13.03 4.48 -13.24
N GLY A 51 13.27 4.55 -11.92
CA GLY A 51 14.54 4.93 -11.33
C GLY A 51 14.84 6.43 -11.44
N GLU A 52 13.79 7.25 -11.62
CA GLU A 52 13.96 8.70 -11.62
C GLU A 52 14.03 9.26 -10.20
N PRO A 53 14.87 10.28 -9.96
CA PRO A 53 14.97 10.91 -8.65
C PRO A 53 13.70 11.72 -8.34
N VAL A 54 13.22 11.60 -7.10
CA VAL A 54 12.09 12.38 -6.60
C VAL A 54 12.57 13.58 -5.79
N SER A 55 11.76 14.63 -5.77
CA SER A 55 12.09 15.87 -5.08
C SER A 55 11.73 15.79 -3.60
N PRO A 56 12.40 16.52 -2.70
CA PRO A 56 11.93 16.71 -1.33
C PRO A 56 10.50 17.28 -1.22
N ARG A 57 9.99 17.91 -2.28
CA ARG A 57 8.59 18.37 -2.34
C ARG A 57 7.57 17.24 -2.51
N ASP A 58 8.02 16.08 -2.97
CA ASP A 58 7.20 14.90 -3.21
C ASP A 58 7.03 14.05 -1.92
N GLU A 59 7.93 14.23 -0.95
CA GLU A 59 7.98 13.47 0.31
C GLU A 59 6.66 13.51 1.12
N PRO A 60 5.97 14.67 1.30
CA PRO A 60 4.70 14.69 2.03
C PRO A 60 3.61 13.81 1.40
N THR A 61 3.62 13.68 0.08
CA THR A 61 2.68 12.84 -0.67
C THR A 61 2.97 11.35 -0.46
N LEU A 62 4.26 10.99 -0.42
CA LEU A 62 4.71 9.63 -0.13
C LEU A 62 4.46 9.23 1.33
N ASP A 63 4.69 10.16 2.27
CA ASP A 63 4.40 9.96 3.69
C ASP A 63 2.90 9.76 3.94
N LEU A 64 2.04 10.53 3.26
CA LEU A 64 0.59 10.33 3.30
C LEU A 64 0.19 8.94 2.79
N ALA A 65 0.79 8.46 1.70
CA ALA A 65 0.53 7.11 1.21
C ALA A 65 0.92 6.03 2.25
N ASN A 66 2.09 6.16 2.87
CA ASN A 66 2.54 5.28 3.94
C ASN A 66 1.63 5.32 5.17
N PHE A 67 1.15 6.52 5.55
CA PHE A 67 0.19 6.69 6.62
C PHE A 67 -1.12 5.95 6.32
N LEU A 68 -1.69 6.12 5.11
CA LEU A 68 -2.93 5.45 4.70
C LEU A 68 -2.78 3.92 4.67
N ALA A 69 -1.63 3.42 4.18
CA ALA A 69 -1.32 2.00 4.20
C ALA A 69 -1.31 1.44 5.63
N LYS A 70 -0.64 2.14 6.55
CA LYS A 70 -0.61 1.75 7.96
C LYS A 70 -1.98 1.78 8.63
N GLN A 71 -2.83 2.77 8.33
CA GLN A 71 -4.22 2.82 8.82
C GLN A 71 -5.04 1.61 8.37
N LYS A 72 -4.71 1.06 7.19
CA LYS A 72 -5.32 -0.17 6.65
C LYS A 72 -4.65 -1.46 7.15
N GLY A 73 -3.61 -1.35 7.97
CA GLY A 73 -2.87 -2.49 8.50
C GLY A 73 -1.79 -3.03 7.57
N TYR A 74 -1.31 -2.22 6.62
CA TYR A 74 -0.25 -2.58 5.68
C TYR A 74 1.11 -1.99 6.03
N LEU A 75 2.16 -2.64 5.53
CA LEU A 75 3.52 -2.09 5.50
C LEU A 75 3.58 -0.84 4.59
N PRO A 76 4.58 0.04 4.80
CA PRO A 76 4.82 1.21 3.95
C PRO A 76 5.01 0.83 2.47
N LEU A 77 4.57 1.70 1.57
CA LEU A 77 4.79 1.56 0.13
C LEU A 77 6.16 2.13 -0.29
N PHE A 78 6.63 3.15 0.43
CA PHE A 78 7.85 3.88 0.15
C PHE A 78 8.79 3.84 1.35
N ASP A 79 10.09 3.72 1.10
CA ASP A 79 11.13 3.93 2.10
C ASP A 79 11.50 5.42 2.13
N LEU A 80 11.25 6.05 3.27
CA LEU A 80 11.56 7.46 3.55
C LEU A 80 12.67 7.61 4.59
N SER A 81 13.33 6.52 4.98
CA SER A 81 14.37 6.54 6.02
C SER A 81 15.74 6.98 5.50
N GLY A 82 15.94 6.94 4.18
CA GLY A 82 17.17 7.32 3.50
C GLY A 82 17.29 8.82 3.22
N GLN A 83 18.35 9.19 2.50
CA GLN A 83 18.56 10.57 2.04
C GLN A 83 17.65 10.93 0.87
N GLU A 84 17.25 9.95 0.06
CA GLU A 84 16.32 10.09 -1.04
C GLU A 84 15.17 9.09 -0.86
N PRO A 85 13.91 9.50 -1.07
CA PRO A 85 12.79 8.57 -1.04
C PRO A 85 12.92 7.48 -2.11
N ASP A 86 12.60 6.25 -1.74
CA ASP A 86 12.63 5.08 -2.63
C ASP A 86 11.39 4.19 -2.42
N LEU A 87 11.25 3.16 -3.25
CA LEU A 87 10.24 2.12 -3.08
C LEU A 87 10.61 1.20 -1.91
N ALA A 88 9.62 0.85 -1.09
CA ALA A 88 9.83 -0.15 -0.04
C ALA A 88 10.19 -1.52 -0.64
N GLU A 89 10.81 -2.39 0.17
CA GLU A 89 11.20 -3.72 -0.28
C GLU A 89 10.00 -4.51 -0.85
N GLY A 90 10.18 -5.04 -2.06
CA GLY A 90 9.13 -5.78 -2.78
C GLY A 90 8.05 -4.92 -3.46
N ALA A 91 8.03 -3.60 -3.21
CA ALA A 91 7.01 -2.70 -3.77
C ALA A 91 7.12 -2.55 -5.30
N ALA A 92 8.33 -2.59 -5.86
CA ALA A 92 8.54 -2.38 -7.29
C ALA A 92 7.79 -3.41 -8.17
N ALA A 93 7.82 -4.69 -7.80
CA ALA A 93 7.12 -5.73 -8.55
C ALA A 93 5.60 -5.60 -8.39
N GLY A 94 5.13 -5.38 -7.16
CA GLY A 94 3.70 -5.24 -6.85
C GLY A 94 3.06 -4.01 -7.50
N LEU A 95 3.75 -2.86 -7.49
CA LEU A 95 3.26 -1.64 -8.15
C LEU A 95 3.24 -1.77 -9.67
N ARG A 96 4.21 -2.48 -10.28
CA ARG A 96 4.18 -2.77 -11.72
C ARG A 96 3.00 -3.65 -12.10
N GLU A 97 2.76 -4.71 -11.32
CA GLU A 97 1.59 -5.57 -11.52
C GLU A 97 0.29 -4.78 -11.36
N PHE A 98 0.20 -3.98 -10.30
CA PHE A 98 -0.96 -3.14 -10.01
C PHE A 98 -1.23 -2.11 -11.12
N PHE A 99 -0.23 -1.38 -11.62
CA PHE A 99 -0.43 -0.42 -12.70
C PHE A 99 -0.80 -1.08 -14.05
N LEU A 100 -0.64 -2.39 -14.16
CA LEU A 100 -1.10 -3.19 -15.30
C LEU A 100 -2.44 -3.89 -15.03
N SER A 101 -3.01 -3.80 -13.82
CA SER A 101 -4.24 -4.50 -13.46
C SER A 101 -5.49 -3.84 -14.07
N ASP A 102 -6.56 -4.63 -14.21
CA ASP A 102 -7.83 -4.14 -14.74
C ASP A 102 -8.46 -3.11 -13.79
N GLU A 103 -8.32 -3.29 -12.48
CA GLU A 103 -8.75 -2.31 -11.47
C GLU A 103 -8.13 -0.93 -11.71
N TRP A 104 -6.82 -0.87 -11.98
CA TRP A 104 -6.16 0.40 -12.25
C TRP A 104 -6.58 1.00 -13.60
N ASN A 105 -6.66 0.17 -14.64
CA ASN A 105 -6.94 0.63 -16.01
C ASN A 105 -8.41 1.01 -16.24
N SER A 106 -9.34 0.46 -15.45
CA SER A 106 -10.76 0.78 -15.51
C SER A 106 -11.18 1.91 -14.57
N ARG A 107 -10.26 2.43 -13.73
CA ARG A 107 -10.58 3.48 -12.76
C ARG A 107 -11.03 4.76 -13.46
N ASP A 108 -12.02 5.44 -12.87
CA ASP A 108 -12.30 6.83 -13.23
C ASP A 108 -11.39 7.75 -12.39
N PRO A 109 -10.42 8.47 -13.00
CA PRO A 109 -9.50 9.34 -12.27
C PRO A 109 -10.19 10.49 -11.53
N ARG A 110 -11.47 10.74 -11.81
CA ARG A 110 -12.27 11.82 -11.22
C ARG A 110 -13.12 11.37 -10.03
N GLN A 111 -13.39 10.07 -9.87
CA GLN A 111 -14.32 9.58 -8.84
C GLN A 111 -13.75 9.63 -7.41
N THR A 112 -12.43 9.63 -7.26
CA THR A 112 -11.77 9.61 -5.95
C THR A 112 -11.40 11.01 -5.43
N ARG A 113 -11.60 12.07 -6.24
CA ARG A 113 -11.47 13.47 -5.82
C ARG A 113 -12.81 14.01 -5.31
N LEU A 114 -13.37 13.39 -4.27
CA LEU A 114 -14.46 14.00 -3.50
C LEU A 114 -13.94 14.20 -2.07
N ILE A 115 -13.39 15.39 -1.84
CA ILE A 115 -13.20 15.96 -0.50
C ILE A 115 -14.29 17.00 -0.31
#